data_AF-A0A1M6Y0I3-F1
#
_entry.id   AF-A0A1M6Y0I3-F1
#
_cell.length_a   1.000
_cell.length_b   1.000
_cell.length_c   1.000
_cell.angle_alpha   90.00
_cell.angle_beta   90.00
_cell.angle_gamma   90.00
#
_symmetry.space_group_name_H-M   'P 1'
#
loop_
_entity.id
_entity.type
_entity.pdbx_description
1 polymer ?
#
loop_
_entity_poly.entity_id
_entity_poly.type
_entity_poly.pdbx_seq_one_letter_code
_entity_poly.pdbx_strand_id
1 'polypeptide(L)'
;MAYVKVSRSSNATAALRYGEHEKGVIRGGVDCPEDTETARRLFTADRIMWNKDSGVQAHVIIQSFDGRECSPKEANKIGQELARAVAPGHRAMVYTHQESQGGNTHNHIVIC
;
A
#
# COMPACT_ATOMS: atom_id res chain seq x y z
N MET A 1 13.73 0.01 -15.07
CA MET A 1 12.50 0.70 -15.55
C MET A 1 11.38 0.40 -14.58
N ALA A 2 10.88 1.42 -13.91
CA ALA A 2 9.75 1.26 -13.00
C ALA A 2 8.47 0.79 -13.71
N TYR A 3 7.70 -0.09 -13.06
CA TYR A 3 6.40 -0.53 -13.55
C TYR A 3 5.35 -0.56 -12.44
N VAL A 4 4.08 -0.55 -12.87
CA VAL A 4 2.92 -0.59 -11.98
C VAL A 4 1.96 -1.70 -12.41
N LYS A 5 1.50 -2.49 -11.44
CA LYS A 5 0.42 -3.47 -11.60
C LYS A 5 -0.72 -3.13 -10.64
N VAL A 6 -1.94 -3.07 -11.17
CA VAL A 6 -3.14 -2.77 -10.39
C VAL A 6 -3.99 -4.02 -10.23
N SER A 7 -4.55 -4.22 -9.06
CA SER A 7 -5.47 -5.31 -8.75
C SER A 7 -6.54 -4.87 -7.74
N ARG A 8 -7.56 -5.71 -7.55
CA ARG A 8 -8.64 -5.52 -6.59
C ARG A 8 -8.58 -6.61 -5.53
N SER A 9 -8.90 -6.28 -4.28
CA SER A 9 -9.05 -7.22 -3.19
C SER A 9 -10.48 -7.19 -2.66
N SER A 10 -11.07 -8.37 -2.45
CA SER A 10 -12.32 -8.53 -1.70
C SER A 10 -12.09 -8.67 -0.19
N ASN A 11 -10.84 -8.58 0.26
CA ASN A 11 -10.47 -8.63 1.67
C ASN A 11 -9.34 -7.62 1.93
N ALA A 12 -9.69 -6.41 2.36
CA ALA A 12 -8.71 -5.35 2.59
C ALA A 12 -7.78 -5.69 3.76
N THR A 13 -8.28 -6.38 4.80
CA THR A 13 -7.46 -6.83 5.93
C THR A 13 -6.36 -7.79 5.48
N ALA A 14 -6.68 -8.73 4.60
CA ALA A 14 -5.70 -9.65 4.04
C ALA A 14 -4.66 -8.90 3.19
N ALA A 15 -5.07 -7.90 2.40
CA ALA A 15 -4.15 -7.08 1.62
C ALA A 15 -3.17 -6.27 2.50
N LEU A 16 -3.66 -5.65 3.58
CA LEU A 16 -2.83 -4.92 4.55
C LEU A 16 -1.84 -5.85 5.26
N ARG A 17 -2.30 -7.02 5.72
CA ARG A 17 -1.43 -8.03 6.34
C ARG A 17 -0.38 -8.56 5.39
N TYR A 18 -0.74 -8.76 4.13
CA TYR A 18 0.20 -9.17 3.10
C TYR A 18 1.25 -8.07 2.84
N GLY A 19 0.87 -6.80 2.79
CA GLY A 19 1.84 -5.70 2.70
C GLY A 19 2.81 -5.66 3.89
N GLU A 20 2.37 -6.02 5.09
CA GLU A 20 3.20 -5.96 6.30
C GLU A 20 4.08 -7.21 6.57
N HIS A 21 3.89 -8.31 5.82
CA HIS A 21 4.42 -9.62 6.22
C HIS A 21 5.95 -9.72 6.34
N GLU A 22 6.71 -8.85 5.67
CA GLU A 22 8.18 -8.86 5.69
C GLU A 22 8.78 -8.14 6.91
N LYS A 23 9.86 -8.71 7.46
CA LYS A 23 10.64 -8.04 8.52
C LYS A 23 11.39 -6.85 7.95
N GLY A 24 11.28 -5.69 8.60
CA GLY A 24 11.96 -4.46 8.17
C GLY A 24 11.21 -3.66 7.10
N VAL A 25 9.95 -4.01 6.82
CA VAL A 25 9.06 -3.22 5.94
C VAL A 25 8.99 -1.76 6.37
N ILE A 26 9.14 -0.86 5.39
CA ILE A 26 8.90 0.58 5.60
C ILE A 26 7.42 0.85 5.34
N ARG A 27 6.78 1.52 6.29
CA ARG A 27 5.36 1.87 6.22
C ARG A 27 5.21 3.35 5.90
N GLY A 28 4.18 3.68 5.14
CA GLY A 28 3.74 5.05 4.90
C GLY A 28 2.23 5.09 4.82
N GLY A 29 1.62 6.15 5.36
CA GLY A 29 0.18 6.33 5.40
C GLY A 29 -0.26 7.55 4.58
N VAL A 30 -1.35 7.39 3.84
CA VAL A 30 -2.06 8.51 3.17
C VAL A 30 -3.45 8.59 3.79
N ASP A 31 -3.74 9.75 4.40
CA ASP A 31 -4.94 9.97 5.22
C ASP A 31 -5.19 8.86 6.25
N CYS A 32 -4.11 8.21 6.69
CA CYS A 32 -4.11 7.05 7.57
C CYS A 32 -2.81 7.06 8.39
N PRO A 33 -2.84 6.67 9.68
CA PRO A 33 -1.61 6.46 10.46
C PRO A 33 -0.73 5.36 9.85
N GLU A 34 0.59 5.45 10.05
CA GLU A 34 1.58 4.47 9.55
C GLU A 34 1.55 3.10 10.29
N ASP A 35 0.62 2.94 11.23
CA ASP A 35 0.39 1.68 11.96
C ASP A 35 -0.68 0.83 11.27
N THR A 36 -0.32 -0.41 10.90
CA THR A 36 -1.19 -1.33 10.16
C THR A 36 -2.43 -1.74 10.94
N GLU A 37 -2.34 -1.93 12.25
CA GLU A 37 -3.49 -2.35 13.05
C GLU A 37 -4.54 -1.24 13.14
N THR A 38 -4.11 0.00 13.34
CA THR A 38 -4.97 1.19 13.28
C THR A 38 -5.54 1.39 11.88
N ALA A 39 -4.72 1.25 10.84
CA ALA A 39 -5.16 1.33 9.45
C ALA A 39 -6.26 0.31 9.13
N ARG A 40 -6.14 -0.93 9.59
CA ARG A 40 -7.16 -1.97 9.42
C ARG A 40 -8.51 -1.59 10.03
N ARG A 41 -8.49 -0.96 11.21
CA ARG A 41 -9.71 -0.48 11.88
C ARG A 41 -10.36 0.66 11.10
N LEU A 42 -9.56 1.61 10.63
CA LEU A 42 -10.04 2.73 9.82
C LEU A 42 -10.60 2.28 8.46
N PHE A 43 -9.89 1.40 7.75
CA PHE A 43 -10.36 0.81 6.49
C PHE A 43 -11.70 0.08 6.70
N THR A 44 -11.85 -0.64 7.81
CA THR A 44 -13.10 -1.32 8.12
C THR A 44 -14.22 -0.31 8.42
N ALA A 45 -13.93 0.74 9.19
CA ALA A 45 -14.89 1.80 9.48
C ALA A 45 -15.35 2.53 8.20
N ASP A 46 -14.42 2.86 7.31
CA ASP A 46 -14.72 3.51 6.02
C ASP A 46 -15.61 2.61 5.16
N ARG A 47 -15.28 1.31 5.03
CA ARG A 47 -16.13 0.37 4.28
C ARG A 47 -17.55 0.27 4.85
N ILE A 48 -17.70 0.22 6.16
CA ILE A 48 -19.03 0.17 6.80
C ILE A 48 -19.79 1.46 6.51
N MET A 49 -19.15 2.62 6.71
CA MET A 49 -19.76 3.94 6.49
C MET A 49 -20.26 4.13 5.06
N TRP A 50 -19.55 3.59 4.08
CA TRP A 50 -19.88 3.71 2.66
C TRP A 50 -20.63 2.50 2.08
N ASN A 51 -21.07 1.55 2.91
CA ASN A 51 -21.72 0.29 2.48
C ASN A 51 -20.87 -0.52 1.46
N LYS A 52 -19.55 -0.53 1.64
CA LYS A 52 -18.54 -1.25 0.83
C LYS A 52 -17.97 -2.49 1.54
N ASP A 53 -18.70 -3.07 2.48
CA ASP A 53 -18.20 -4.26 3.21
C ASP A 53 -18.41 -5.58 2.44
N SER A 54 -19.03 -5.53 1.26
CA SER A 54 -19.13 -6.66 0.32
C SER A 54 -18.50 -6.30 -1.04
N GLY A 55 -18.08 -7.32 -1.80
CA GLY A 55 -17.47 -7.11 -3.12
C GLY A 55 -16.02 -6.63 -3.04
N VAL A 56 -15.70 -5.53 -3.72
CA VAL A 56 -14.34 -4.95 -3.70
C VAL A 56 -14.18 -4.09 -2.45
N GLN A 57 -13.21 -4.47 -1.62
CA GLN A 57 -12.93 -3.82 -0.34
C GLN A 57 -11.67 -2.95 -0.37
N ALA A 58 -10.76 -3.18 -1.32
CA ALA A 58 -9.57 -2.36 -1.53
C ALA A 58 -9.04 -2.51 -2.96
N HIS A 59 -8.32 -1.50 -3.43
CA HIS A 59 -7.45 -1.61 -4.61
C HIS A 59 -6.01 -1.78 -4.14
N VAL A 60 -5.25 -2.64 -4.84
CA VAL A 60 -3.84 -2.89 -4.53
C VAL A 60 -3.01 -2.56 -5.75
N ILE A 61 -2.05 -1.64 -5.56
CA ILE A 61 -1.07 -1.25 -6.56
C ILE A 61 0.28 -1.82 -6.14
N ILE A 62 0.87 -2.63 -7.01
CA ILE A 62 2.28 -3.02 -6.91
C ILE A 62 3.09 -2.06 -7.77
N GLN A 63 3.98 -1.30 -7.16
CA GLN A 63 4.90 -0.41 -7.85
C GLN A 63 6.32 -0.91 -7.60
N SER A 64 7.04 -1.28 -8.65
CA SER A 64 8.39 -1.81 -8.54
C SER A 64 9.37 -0.90 -9.25
N PHE A 65 10.54 -0.73 -8.62
CA PHE A 65 11.67 0.03 -9.10
C PHE A 65 12.85 -0.92 -9.27
N ASP A 66 13.65 -0.68 -10.31
CA ASP A 66 14.93 -1.40 -10.45
C ASP A 66 15.83 -1.04 -9.25
N GLY A 67 16.62 -1.98 -8.74
CA GLY A 67 17.36 -1.87 -7.46
C GLY A 67 18.35 -0.71 -7.35
N ARG A 68 18.52 0.08 -8.41
CA ARG A 68 19.40 1.26 -8.48
C ARG A 68 18.66 2.60 -8.66
N GLU A 69 17.33 2.58 -8.84
CA GLU A 69 16.55 3.77 -9.20
C GLU A 69 16.19 4.63 -7.97
N CYS A 70 15.99 4.04 -6.80
CA CYS A 70 15.67 4.76 -5.57
C CYS A 70 15.92 3.92 -4.31
N SER A 71 16.14 4.59 -3.17
CA SER A 71 16.17 3.93 -1.86
C SER A 71 14.77 3.50 -1.41
N PRO A 72 14.64 2.53 -0.48
CA PRO A 72 13.34 2.13 0.07
C PRO A 72 12.52 3.27 0.68
N LYS A 73 13.18 4.27 1.30
CA LYS A 73 12.48 5.45 1.85
C LYS A 73 11.93 6.35 0.75
N GLU A 74 12.70 6.56 -0.32
CA GLU A 74 12.26 7.34 -1.47
C GLU A 74 11.13 6.62 -2.22
N ALA A 75 11.26 5.30 -2.42
CA ALA A 75 10.20 4.48 -2.99
C ALA A 75 8.91 4.61 -2.18
N ASN A 76 8.97 4.56 -0.85
CA ASN A 76 7.79 4.73 0.00
C ASN A 76 7.13 6.11 -0.21
N LYS A 77 7.94 7.18 -0.22
CA LYS A 77 7.46 8.55 -0.47
C LYS A 77 6.80 8.68 -1.84
N ILE A 78 7.41 8.14 -2.89
CA ILE A 78 6.85 8.10 -4.25
C ILE A 78 5.53 7.31 -4.24
N GLY A 79 5.45 6.20 -3.51
CA GLY A 79 4.23 5.42 -3.35
C GLY A 79 3.09 6.21 -2.69
N GLN A 80 3.40 7.04 -1.68
CA GLN A 80 2.42 7.92 -1.05
C GLN A 80 1.95 9.02 -2.01
N GLU A 81 2.87 9.62 -2.76
CA GLU A 81 2.53 10.61 -3.79
C GLU A 81 1.65 10.00 -4.90
N LEU A 82 1.98 8.79 -5.34
CA LEU A 82 1.17 8.05 -6.30
C LEU A 82 -0.24 7.79 -5.74
N ALA A 83 -0.37 7.31 -4.51
CA ALA A 83 -1.66 7.06 -3.88
C ALA A 83 -2.53 8.32 -3.81
N ARG A 84 -1.94 9.47 -3.40
CA ARG A 84 -2.64 10.77 -3.39
C ARG A 84 -3.10 11.21 -4.79
N ALA A 85 -2.29 10.95 -5.81
CA ALA A 85 -2.60 11.35 -7.18
C ALA A 85 -3.68 10.48 -7.83
N VAL A 86 -3.68 9.17 -7.59
CA VAL A 86 -4.58 8.21 -8.26
C VAL A 86 -5.88 7.97 -7.50
N ALA A 87 -5.91 8.23 -6.19
CA ALA A 87 -7.08 8.03 -5.35
C ALA A 87 -7.25 9.20 -4.35
N PRO A 88 -7.51 10.43 -4.84
CA PRO A 88 -7.68 11.59 -3.98
C PRO A 88 -8.89 11.38 -3.03
N GLY A 89 -8.70 11.68 -1.75
CA GLY A 89 -9.72 11.51 -0.71
C GLY A 89 -9.91 10.07 -0.22
N HIS A 90 -9.10 9.13 -0.68
CA HIS A 90 -9.08 7.76 -0.21
C HIS A 90 -7.88 7.52 0.72
N ARG A 91 -8.10 6.71 1.75
CA ARG A 91 -7.01 6.27 2.63
C ARG A 91 -6.16 5.23 1.92
N ALA A 92 -4.85 5.29 2.15
CA ALA A 92 -3.94 4.27 1.66
C ALA A 92 -2.85 3.92 2.67
N MET A 93 -2.37 2.68 2.58
CA MET A 93 -1.14 2.21 3.21
C MET A 93 -0.14 1.83 2.14
N VAL A 94 1.11 2.26 2.31
CA VAL A 94 2.24 1.96 1.45
C VAL A 94 3.23 1.12 2.24
N TYR A 95 3.47 -0.10 1.79
CA TYR A 95 4.45 -1.02 2.35
C TYR A 95 5.58 -1.21 1.37
N THR A 96 6.79 -0.78 1.75
CA THR A 96 7.96 -0.92 0.88
C THR A 96 8.81 -2.10 1.33
N HIS A 97 9.04 -3.01 0.39
CA HIS A 97 9.90 -4.17 0.50
C HIS A 97 11.17 -3.97 -0.33
N GLN A 98 12.24 -4.63 0.09
CA GLN A 98 13.50 -4.66 -0.64
C GLN A 98 13.96 -6.10 -0.74
N GLU A 99 14.05 -6.61 -1.96
CA GLU A 99 14.58 -7.95 -2.19
C GLU A 99 16.03 -8.05 -1.71
N SER A 100 16.40 -9.21 -1.16
CA SER A 100 17.76 -9.48 -0.72
C SER A 100 18.77 -9.40 -1.89
N GLN A 101 20.03 -9.10 -1.60
CA GLN A 101 21.15 -9.07 -2.57
C GLN A 101 21.02 -8.04 -3.70
N GLY A 102 20.46 -6.86 -3.43
CA GLY A 102 20.39 -5.77 -4.41
C GLY A 102 19.31 -5.98 -5.46
N GLY A 103 18.29 -6.79 -5.15
CA GLY A 103 17.08 -6.93 -5.95
C GLY A 103 16.19 -5.70 -5.89
N ASN A 104 14.98 -5.84 -6.44
CA ASN A 104 14.11 -4.71 -6.68
C ASN A 104 13.49 -4.15 -5.40
N THR A 105 13.41 -2.83 -5.32
CA THR A 105 12.60 -2.15 -4.32
C THR A 105 11.17 -2.09 -4.85
N HIS A 106 10.18 -2.46 -4.04
CA HIS A 106 8.79 -2.41 -4.47
C HIS A 106 7.83 -2.04 -3.35
N ASN A 107 6.74 -1.37 -3.73
CA ASN A 107 5.67 -0.96 -2.87
C ASN A 107 4.45 -1.87 -3.07
N HIS A 108 3.85 -2.30 -1.97
CA HIS A 108 2.45 -2.70 -1.90
C HIS A 108 1.63 -1.52 -1.41
N ILE A 109 0.85 -0.90 -2.29
CA ILE A 109 -0.01 0.23 -1.96
C ILE A 109 -1.44 -0.30 -1.88
N VAL A 110 -2.06 -0.24 -0.70
CA VAL A 110 -3.42 -0.71 -0.45
C VAL A 110 -4.30 0.51 -0.22
N ILE A 111 -5.31 0.70 -1.07
CA ILE A 111 -6.21 1.86 -1.09
C ILE A 111 -7.62 1.40 -0.72
N CYS A 112 -8.25 2.09 0.25
CA CYS A 112 -9.61 1.82 0.72
C CYS A 112 -10.65 2.64 -0.05
#